data_AF-A0AAW2RDW1-F1
#
_entry.id   AF-A0AAW2RDW1-F1
#
_cell.length_a   1.000
_cell.length_b   1.000
_cell.length_c   1.000
_cell.angle_alpha   90.00
_cell.angle_beta   90.00
_cell.angle_gamma   90.00
#
_symmetry.space_group_name_H-M   'P 1'
#
loop_
_entity.id
_entity.type
_entity.pdbx_description
1 polymer ?
#
loop_
_entity_poly.entity_id
_entity_poly.type
_entity_poly.pdbx_seq_one_letter_code
_entity_poly.pdbx_strand_id
1 'polypeptide(L)'
;MHGFGVDGCGCSDGLAVLWDKSVSCVLRSFSQYHINVTVTIDDDSPLWHFTRFYGEPKPRSSWELLKRLASQLSCSWLVVGDFNEKFTIRRKEAAFCVLLGNYMLFFWI
;
A
#
# COMPACT_ATOMS: atom_id res chain seq x y z
N MET A 1 -15.28 -3.03 -13.43
CA MET A 1 -14.25 -2.32 -12.66
C MET A 1 -14.90 -1.65 -11.47
N HIS A 2 -14.27 -1.78 -10.30
CA HIS A 2 -14.61 -1.10 -9.06
C HIS A 2 -13.40 -0.24 -8.63
N GLY A 3 -13.63 0.71 -7.74
CA GLY A 3 -12.56 1.59 -7.26
C GLY A 3 -12.90 2.31 -5.98
N PHE A 4 -11.86 2.72 -5.26
CA PHE A 4 -11.93 3.59 -4.10
C PHE A 4 -10.83 4.64 -4.19
N GLY A 5 -11.18 5.90 -3.91
CA GLY A 5 -10.27 7.03 -3.97
C GLY A 5 -10.34 7.87 -2.72
N VAL A 6 -9.21 8.48 -2.37
CA VAL A 6 -9.09 9.49 -1.32
C VAL A 6 -8.45 10.71 -1.95
N ASP A 7 -9.13 11.85 -1.85
CA ASP A 7 -8.62 13.10 -2.37
C ASP A 7 -7.35 13.53 -1.63
N GLY A 8 -6.46 14.19 -2.37
CA GLY A 8 -5.30 14.84 -1.79
C GLY A 8 -5.70 16.10 -1.00
N CYS A 9 -4.87 16.49 -0.04
CA CYS A 9 -5.03 17.74 0.69
C CYS A 9 -4.05 18.79 0.13
N GLY A 10 -4.56 19.91 -0.39
CA GLY A 10 -3.75 20.98 -0.95
C GLY A 10 -3.11 20.59 -2.29
N CYS A 11 -1.76 20.62 -2.37
CA CYS A 11 -1.01 20.31 -3.60
C CYS A 11 -0.63 18.82 -3.74
N SER A 12 -1.10 17.94 -2.86
CA SER A 12 -0.79 16.51 -2.95
C SER A 12 -1.70 15.82 -3.98
N ASP A 13 -1.13 14.92 -4.78
CA ASP A 13 -1.91 14.00 -5.60
C ASP A 13 -2.73 13.05 -4.70
N GLY A 14 -3.98 12.76 -5.09
CA GLY A 14 -4.84 11.82 -4.37
C GLY A 14 -4.39 10.37 -4.51
N LEU A 15 -4.96 9.50 -3.67
CA LEU A 15 -4.74 8.06 -3.72
C LEU A 15 -5.95 7.37 -4.35
N ALA A 16 -5.71 6.35 -5.18
CA ALA A 16 -6.77 5.52 -5.74
C ALA A 16 -6.38 4.04 -5.76
N VAL A 17 -7.34 3.15 -5.57
CA VAL A 17 -7.18 1.71 -5.81
C VAL A 17 -8.30 1.29 -6.74
N LEU A 18 -7.95 0.56 -7.79
CA LEU A 18 -8.87 0.09 -8.83
C LEU A 18 -8.73 -1.43 -8.93
N TRP A 19 -9.84 -2.13 -9.10
CA TRP A 19 -9.84 -3.59 -9.22
C TRP A 19 -10.95 -4.09 -10.14
N ASP A 20 -10.82 -5.33 -10.60
CA ASP A 20 -11.81 -5.98 -11.43
C ASP A 20 -13.04 -6.42 -10.63
N LYS A 21 -14.18 -6.63 -11.30
CA LYS A 21 -15.41 -7.12 -10.66
C LYS A 21 -15.26 -8.55 -10.14
N SER A 22 -14.36 -9.35 -10.70
CA SER A 22 -14.06 -10.70 -10.25
C SER A 22 -13.28 -10.74 -8.93
N VAL A 23 -12.73 -9.62 -8.48
CA VAL A 23 -11.91 -9.54 -7.26
C VAL A 23 -12.74 -8.96 -6.12
N SER A 24 -12.78 -9.68 -5.00
CA SER A 24 -13.35 -9.18 -3.76
C SER A 24 -12.34 -8.30 -3.06
N CYS A 25 -12.69 -7.04 -2.81
CA CYS A 25 -11.83 -6.06 -2.18
C CYS A 25 -12.60 -5.36 -1.06
N VAL A 26 -12.10 -5.47 0.17
CA VAL A 26 -12.73 -4.91 1.37
C VAL A 26 -11.83 -3.83 1.96
N LEU A 27 -12.34 -2.59 2.01
CA LEU A 27 -11.64 -1.47 2.64
C LEU A 27 -11.51 -1.69 4.15
N ARG A 28 -10.30 -1.57 4.68
CA ARG A 28 -10.00 -1.73 6.13
C ARG A 28 -9.73 -0.40 6.80
N SER A 29 -8.92 0.44 6.18
CA SER A 29 -8.62 1.78 6.68
C SER A 29 -8.15 2.68 5.54
N PHE A 30 -8.30 3.99 5.70
CA PHE A 30 -7.76 4.96 4.77
C PHE A 30 -7.41 6.27 5.48
N SER A 31 -6.50 7.03 4.87
CA SER A 31 -6.23 8.44 5.17
C SER A 31 -5.72 9.12 3.90
N GLN A 32 -5.44 10.42 3.97
CA GLN A 32 -4.79 11.15 2.88
C GLN A 32 -3.40 10.57 2.47
N TYR A 33 -2.82 9.68 3.30
CA TYR A 33 -1.50 9.09 3.08
C TYR A 33 -1.54 7.58 2.82
N HIS A 34 -2.67 6.91 3.00
CA HIS A 34 -2.76 5.47 2.73
C HIS A 34 -4.17 5.00 2.39
N ILE A 35 -4.24 3.92 1.63
CA ILE A 35 -5.44 3.11 1.46
C ILE A 35 -5.04 1.67 1.79
N ASN A 36 -5.69 1.07 2.77
CA ASN A 36 -5.49 -0.32 3.16
C ASN A 36 -6.76 -1.13 2.89
N VAL A 37 -6.60 -2.20 2.12
CA VAL A 37 -7.68 -3.10 1.74
C VAL A 37 -7.26 -4.54 1.97
N THR A 38 -8.25 -5.41 2.02
CA THR A 38 -8.08 -6.85 2.00
C THR A 38 -8.63 -7.39 0.67
N VAL A 39 -7.89 -8.28 0.02
CA VAL A 39 -8.18 -8.80 -1.31
C VAL A 39 -8.33 -10.32 -1.28
N THR A 40 -9.38 -10.82 -1.92
CA THR A 40 -9.62 -12.25 -2.22
C THR A 40 -10.01 -12.39 -3.69
N ILE A 41 -9.42 -13.37 -4.37
CA ILE A 41 -9.65 -13.61 -5.80
C ILE A 41 -10.75 -14.65 -6.00
N ASP A 42 -10.74 -15.71 -5.19
CA ASP A 42 -11.78 -16.72 -5.06
C ASP A 42 -11.89 -17.14 -3.58
N ASP A 43 -12.92 -17.94 -3.23
CA ASP A 43 -13.19 -18.34 -1.86
C ASP A 43 -12.11 -19.27 -1.26
N ASP A 44 -11.34 -19.95 -2.11
CA ASP A 44 -10.26 -20.86 -1.73
C ASP A 44 -8.88 -20.18 -1.67
N SER A 45 -8.76 -18.96 -2.19
CA SER A 45 -7.51 -18.20 -2.22
C SER A 45 -7.15 -17.65 -0.85
N PRO A 46 -5.84 -17.60 -0.53
CA PRO A 46 -5.40 -16.95 0.69
C PRO A 46 -5.79 -15.46 0.65
N LEU A 47 -6.15 -14.95 1.82
CA LEU A 47 -6.46 -13.55 2.03
C LEU A 47 -5.19 -12.69 1.87
N TRP A 48 -5.24 -11.66 1.04
CA TRP A 48 -4.13 -10.71 0.88
C TRP A 48 -4.47 -9.39 1.55
N HIS A 49 -3.50 -8.78 2.22
CA HIS A 49 -3.56 -7.36 2.50
C HIS A 49 -2.90 -6.58 1.38
N PHE A 50 -3.51 -5.45 1.02
CA PHE A 50 -2.92 -4.50 0.09
C PHE A 50 -2.95 -3.12 0.72
N THR A 51 -1.80 -2.48 0.81
CA THR A 51 -1.69 -1.09 1.27
C THR A 51 -1.05 -0.24 0.19
N ARG A 52 -1.82 0.69 -0.38
CA ARG A 52 -1.27 1.78 -1.17
C ARG A 52 -0.84 2.89 -0.21
N PHE A 53 0.41 3.30 -0.29
CA PHE A 53 1.01 4.28 0.62
C PHE A 53 1.54 5.49 -0.15
N TYR A 54 1.40 6.66 0.43
CA TYR A 54 2.05 7.89 -0.01
C TYR A 54 2.87 8.44 1.15
N GLY A 55 4.19 8.40 1.01
CA GLY A 55 5.15 8.74 2.05
C GLY A 55 5.06 10.19 2.45
N GLU A 56 4.89 10.42 3.76
CA GLU A 56 5.16 11.72 4.36
C GLU A 56 6.64 12.11 4.17
N PRO A 57 6.98 13.41 4.20
CA PRO A 57 8.37 13.89 4.14
C PRO A 57 9.28 13.39 5.29
N LYS A 58 8.73 12.62 6.24
CA LYS A 58 9.38 12.08 7.43
C LYS A 58 9.51 10.55 7.31
N PRO A 59 10.59 10.05 6.67
CA PRO A 59 10.75 8.62 6.36
C PRO A 59 10.72 7.70 7.59
N ARG A 60 11.16 8.18 8.77
CA ARG A 60 11.13 7.41 10.02
C ARG A 60 9.71 7.06 10.47
N SER A 61 8.76 7.98 10.31
CA SER A 61 7.37 7.80 10.70
C SER A 61 6.62 6.87 9.75
N SER A 62 6.91 6.96 8.44
CA SER A 62 6.40 6.03 7.43
C SER A 62 6.82 4.59 7.71
N TRP A 63 8.08 4.38 8.10
CA TRP A 63 8.59 3.01 8.33
C TRP A 63 8.03 2.37 9.60
N GLU A 64 7.89 3.15 10.67
CA GLU A 64 7.27 2.69 11.93
C GLU A 64 5.79 2.31 11.73
N LEU A 65 5.06 3.07 10.91
CA LEU A 65 3.68 2.74 10.54
C LEU A 65 3.61 1.39 9.82
N LEU A 66 4.45 1.17 8.82
CA LEU A 66 4.46 -0.07 8.05
C LEU A 66 4.92 -1.27 8.89
N LYS A 67 5.88 -1.09 9.80
CA LYS A 67 6.25 -2.14 10.76
C LYS A 67 5.09 -2.49 11.70
N ARG A 68 4.35 -1.49 12.18
CA ARG A 68 3.16 -1.71 13.01
C ARG A 68 2.08 -2.45 12.22
N LEU A 69 1.85 -2.06 10.96
CA LEU A 69 0.92 -2.77 10.09
C LEU A 69 1.37 -4.21 9.85
N ALA A 70 2.63 -4.45 9.45
CA ALA A 70 3.19 -5.81 9.30
C ALA A 70 2.98 -6.67 10.55
N SER A 71 3.24 -6.13 11.75
CA SER A 71 3.09 -6.89 13.00
C SER A 71 1.66 -7.33 13.31
N GLN A 72 0.67 -6.70 12.68
CA GLN A 72 -0.75 -6.97 12.88
C GLN A 72 -1.30 -7.94 11.82
N LEU A 73 -0.50 -8.33 10.83
CA LEU A 73 -0.94 -9.15 9.71
C LEU A 73 -0.43 -10.58 9.83
N SER A 74 -1.35 -11.54 9.71
CA SER A 74 -1.05 -12.98 9.69
C SER A 74 -1.05 -13.59 8.29
N CYS A 75 -1.26 -12.77 7.24
CA CYS A 75 -1.34 -13.22 5.86
C CYS A 75 -0.49 -12.35 4.92
N SER A 76 -0.35 -12.77 3.66
CA SER A 76 0.47 -12.11 2.65
C SER A 76 0.09 -10.63 2.50
N TRP A 77 1.09 -9.74 2.52
CA TRP A 77 0.86 -8.29 2.47
C TRP A 77 1.65 -7.65 1.34
N LEU A 78 0.94 -6.95 0.45
CA LEU A 78 1.52 -6.17 -0.63
C LEU A 78 1.43 -4.68 -0.29
N VAL A 79 2.56 -4.00 -0.20
CA VAL A 79 2.65 -2.55 0.00
C VAL A 79 3.19 -1.92 -1.26
N VAL A 80 2.48 -0.92 -1.78
CA VAL A 80 2.88 -0.19 -2.98
C VAL A 80 2.82 1.29 -2.67
N GLY A 81 3.89 2.02 -2.93
CA GLY A 81 3.89 3.44 -2.65
C GLY A 81 5.14 4.17 -3.09
N ASP A 82 5.03 5.49 -3.06
CA ASP A 82 6.18 6.37 -3.04
C ASP A 82 6.57 6.57 -1.57
N PHE A 83 7.69 6.00 -1.13
CA PHE A 83 8.10 6.08 0.27
C PHE A 83 8.79 7.41 0.61
N ASN A 84 8.98 8.30 -0.38
CA ASN A 84 9.62 9.61 -0.23
C ASN A 84 10.96 9.53 0.53
N GLU A 85 11.68 8.41 0.39
CA GLU A 85 13.08 8.34 0.80
C GLU A 85 13.86 9.28 -0.13
N LYS A 86 14.65 10.20 0.43
CA LYS A 86 15.30 11.28 -0.32
C LYS A 86 16.33 10.74 -1.34
N PHE A 87 15.88 10.18 -2.44
CA PHE A 87 16.70 9.98 -3.63
C PHE A 87 16.48 11.17 -4.55
N THR A 88 17.42 12.11 -4.46
CA THR A 88 17.76 13.16 -5.43
C THR A 88 16.76 13.36 -6.58
N ILE A 89 15.94 14.43 -6.50
CA ILE A 89 15.29 15.33 -7.50
C ILE A 89 14.94 14.82 -8.93
N ARG A 90 15.26 13.61 -9.35
CA ARG A 90 15.16 13.14 -10.74
C ARG A 90 14.57 11.75 -10.94
N ARG A 91 14.24 11.01 -9.88
CA ARG A 91 13.50 9.75 -10.02
C ARG A 91 12.53 9.51 -8.87
N LYS A 92 11.24 9.52 -9.17
CA LYS A 92 10.23 8.80 -8.38
C LYS A 92 10.34 7.34 -8.78
N GLU A 93 11.07 6.53 -8.01
CA GLU A 93 11.06 5.07 -8.17
C GLU A 93 9.91 4.54 -7.30
N ALA A 94 8.89 3.96 -7.94
CA ALA A 94 7.84 3.26 -7.22
C ALA A 94 8.43 1.93 -6.74
N ALA A 95 8.58 1.77 -5.43
CA ALA A 95 9.00 0.50 -4.85
C ALA A 95 7.76 -0.35 -4.55
N PHE A 96 7.78 -1.60 -5.00
CA PHE A 96 6.83 -2.61 -4.59
C PHE A 96 7.46 -3.41 -3.46
N CYS A 97 6.76 -3.52 -2.35
CA CYS A 97 7.20 -4.28 -1.20
C CYS A 97 6.23 -5.44 -0.98
N VAL A 98 6.71 -6.67 -1.14
CA VAL A 98 5.92 -7.89 -0.89
C VAL A 98 6.40 -8.51 0.41
N LEU A 99 5.51 -8.63 1.37
CA LEU A 99 5.76 -9.38 2.61
C LEU A 99 5.22 -10.81 2.43
N LEU A 100 6.13 -11.77 2.38
CA LEU A 100 5.84 -13.21 2.33
C LEU A 100 6.24 -13.83 3.67
N GLY A 101 5.27 -14.02 4.56
CA GLY A 101 5.54 -14.49 5.92
C GLY A 101 6.40 -13.47 6.70
N ASN A 102 7.59 -13.87 7.13
CA ASN A 102 8.52 -12.98 7.85
C ASN A 102 9.51 -12.23 6.94
N TYR A 103 9.44 -12.41 5.62
CA TYR A 103 10.39 -11.84 4.68
C TYR A 103 9.76 -10.69 3.90
N MET A 104 10.47 -9.56 3.86
CA MET A 104 10.09 -8.37 3.13
C MET A 104 10.96 -8.25 1.87
N LEU A 105 10.36 -8.42 0.69
CA LEU A 105 11.01 -8.35 -0.60
C LEU A 105 10.72 -7.01 -1.27
N PHE A 106 11.78 -6.30 -1.68
CA PHE A 106 11.69 -5.05 -2.41
C PHE A 106 11.94 -5.27 -3.90
N PHE A 107 11.02 -4.79 -4.73
CA PHE A 107 11.18 -4.70 -6.16
C PHE A 107 11.27 -3.23 -6.56
N TRP A 108 12.38 -2.86 -7.17
CA TRP A 108 12.61 -1.55 -7.78
C TRP A 108 12.26 -1.66 -9.27
N ILE A 109 11.43 -0.73 -9.79
CA ILE A 109 11.11 -0.61 -11.23
C ILE A 109 11.90 0.56 -11.82
#